data_AF-A0A7K3Z0C0-F1
#
_entry.id   AF-A0A7K3Z0C0-F1
#
_cell.length_a   1.000
_cell.length_b   1.000
_cell.length_c   1.000
_cell.angle_alpha   90.00
_cell.angle_beta   90.00
_cell.angle_gamma   90.00
#
_symmetry.space_group_name_H-M   'P 1'
#
loop_
_entity.id
_entity.type
_entity.pdbx_description
1 polymer ?
#
loop_
_entity_poly.entity_id
_entity_poly.type
_entity_poly.pdbx_seq_one_letter_code
_entity_poly.pdbx_strand_id
1 'polypeptide(L)'
;MPPVTATADSRSGYQENVILILLLLTGLFCLVDLKLLALTGIFSAILVYYDAQALHAGEKFEKESILGDVVTWRPPTWGLAVLIIPLIFLAIYVFSREEIFDANT
;
A
#
# COMPACT_ATOMS: atom_id res chain seq x y z
N MET A 1 -3.55 38.11 28.89
CA MET A 1 -3.61 37.15 27.76
C MET A 1 -4.66 36.11 28.09
N PRO A 2 -5.77 36.02 27.35
CA PRO A 2 -6.68 34.88 27.49
C PRO A 2 -6.11 33.66 26.75
N PRO A 3 -6.39 32.43 27.20
CA PRO A 3 -6.01 31.22 26.49
C PRO A 3 -7.00 30.98 25.36
N VAL A 4 -6.53 30.93 24.12
CA VAL A 4 -7.37 30.46 23.01
C VAL A 4 -7.48 28.95 23.13
N THR A 5 -8.52 28.51 23.82
CA THR A 5 -9.08 27.17 23.70
C THR A 5 -9.69 27.07 22.32
N ALA A 6 -8.94 26.54 21.36
CA ALA A 6 -9.47 26.13 20.06
C ALA A 6 -9.66 24.60 20.08
N THR A 7 -10.68 24.15 20.79
CA THR A 7 -11.35 22.88 20.47
C THR A 7 -12.19 23.09 19.22
N ALA A 8 -12.04 22.17 18.27
CA ALA A 8 -12.93 21.89 17.15
C ALA A 8 -13.03 22.93 16.02
N ASP A 9 -12.19 22.77 15.00
CA ASP A 9 -12.44 23.10 13.58
C ASP A 9 -11.23 22.56 12.82
N SER A 10 -11.23 21.48 12.03
CA SER A 10 -12.23 20.96 11.12
C SER A 10 -11.78 19.54 10.74
N ARG A 11 -12.58 18.50 11.02
CA ARG A 11 -12.47 17.21 10.30
C ARG A 11 -13.02 17.44 8.88
N SER A 12 -12.28 18.22 8.10
CA SER A 12 -12.63 18.60 6.74
C SER A 12 -12.04 17.57 5.79
N GLY A 13 -12.89 16.68 5.28
CA GLY A 13 -12.75 16.17 3.91
C GLY A 13 -11.79 15.02 3.66
N TYR A 14 -11.41 14.20 4.65
CA TYR A 14 -10.81 12.90 4.34
C TYR A 14 -11.94 11.89 4.04
N GLN A 15 -12.09 11.51 2.78
CA GLN A 15 -13.06 10.50 2.35
C GLN A 15 -12.31 9.19 2.11
N GLU A 16 -12.73 8.11 2.78
CA GLU A 16 -12.16 6.79 2.59
C GLU A 16 -12.36 6.31 1.15
N ASN A 17 -11.29 5.88 0.51
CA ASN A 17 -11.36 5.34 -0.85
C ASN A 17 -11.82 3.88 -0.80
N VAL A 18 -13.14 3.68 -0.79
CA VAL A 18 -13.79 2.37 -0.76
C VAL A 18 -13.31 1.47 -1.91
N ILE A 19 -12.88 2.03 -3.04
CA ILE A 19 -12.34 1.27 -4.16
C ILE A 19 -11.01 0.60 -3.75
N LEU A 20 -10.12 1.30 -3.06
CA LEU A 20 -8.86 0.71 -2.58
C LEU A 20 -9.12 -0.39 -1.54
N ILE A 21 -10.13 -0.21 -0.69
CA ILE A 21 -10.54 -1.23 0.28
C ILE A 21 -11.09 -2.47 -0.44
N LEU A 22 -11.96 -2.29 -1.44
CA LEU A 22 -12.48 -3.40 -2.25
C LEU A 22 -11.37 -4.08 -3.06
N LEU A 23 -10.39 -3.31 -3.53
CA LEU A 23 -9.24 -3.83 -4.25
C LEU A 23 -8.33 -4.66 -3.35
N LEU A 24 -8.10 -4.21 -2.11
CA LEU A 24 -7.38 -4.96 -1.09
C LEU A 24 -8.07 -6.30 -0.80
N LEU A 25 -9.40 -6.29 -0.62
CA LEU A 25 -10.20 -7.48 -0.40
C LEU A 25 -10.19 -8.42 -1.63
N THR A 26 -10.23 -7.87 -2.83
CA THR A 26 -10.15 -8.64 -4.09
C THR A 26 -8.76 -9.25 -4.27
N GLY A 27 -7.70 -8.50 -3.96
CA GLY A 27 -6.31 -8.99 -3.98
C GLY A 27 -6.10 -10.16 -3.02
N LEU A 28 -6.72 -10.11 -1.84
CA LEU A 28 -6.75 -11.22 -0.86
C LEU A 28 -7.41 -12.48 -1.44
N PHE A 29 -8.49 -12.33 -2.21
CA PHE A 29 -9.18 -13.44 -2.88
C PHE A 29 -8.35 -14.04 -4.03
N CYS A 30 -7.51 -13.25 -4.70
CA CYS A 30 -6.70 -13.68 -5.84
C CYS A 30 -5.42 -14.45 -5.47
N LEU A 31 -5.15 -14.71 -4.18
CA LEU A 31 -3.96 -15.45 -3.73
C LEU A 31 -3.91 -16.92 -4.21
N VAL A 32 -5.00 -17.43 -4.81
CA VAL A 32 -5.12 -18.81 -5.31
C VAL A 32 -4.51 -19.05 -6.70
N ASP A 33 -4.23 -18.00 -7.49
CA ASP A 33 -3.63 -18.12 -8.83
C ASP A 33 -2.59 -17.01 -9.08
N LEU A 34 -1.36 -17.41 -9.42
CA LEU A 34 -0.22 -16.50 -9.61
C LEU A 34 -0.45 -15.49 -10.75
N LYS A 35 -1.13 -15.86 -11.82
CA LYS A 35 -1.42 -14.96 -12.96
C LYS A 35 -2.46 -13.92 -12.55
N LEU A 36 -3.48 -14.35 -11.81
CA LEU A 36 -4.52 -13.47 -11.28
C LEU A 36 -3.93 -12.50 -10.24
N LEU A 37 -3.04 -13.00 -9.38
CA LEU A 37 -2.29 -12.18 -8.42
C LEU A 37 -1.40 -11.14 -9.12
N ALA A 38 -0.68 -11.52 -10.18
CA ALA A 38 0.15 -10.60 -10.93
C ALA A 38 -0.70 -9.49 -11.60
N LEU A 39 -1.82 -9.87 -12.23
CA LEU A 39 -2.71 -8.91 -12.89
C LEU A 39 -3.37 -7.96 -11.89
N THR A 40 -3.85 -8.48 -10.75
CA THR A 40 -4.43 -7.66 -9.68
C THR A 40 -3.38 -6.78 -8.99
N GLY A 41 -2.15 -7.26 -8.83
CA GLY A 41 -1.03 -6.46 -8.32
C GLY A 41 -0.70 -5.28 -9.22
N ILE A 42 -0.66 -5.49 -10.54
CA ILE A 42 -0.47 -4.41 -11.53
C ILE A 42 -1.61 -3.38 -11.45
N PHE A 43 -2.86 -3.85 -11.45
CA PHE A 43 -4.01 -2.96 -11.30
C PHE A 43 -3.98 -2.17 -9.99
N SER A 44 -3.57 -2.80 -8.89
CA SER A 44 -3.44 -2.17 -7.58
C SER A 44 -2.36 -1.10 -7.54
N ALA A 45 -1.22 -1.37 -8.16
CA ALA A 45 -0.15 -0.39 -8.27
C ALA A 45 -0.59 0.86 -9.04
N ILE A 46 -1.34 0.67 -10.14
CA ILE A 46 -1.88 1.78 -10.94
C ILE A 46 -2.90 2.59 -10.14
N LEU A 47 -3.84 1.93 -9.47
CA LEU A 47 -4.85 2.64 -8.68
C LEU A 47 -4.23 3.42 -7.51
N VAL A 48 -3.29 2.82 -6.79
CA VAL A 48 -2.55 3.50 -5.71
C VAL A 48 -1.71 4.65 -6.24
N TYR A 49 -1.11 4.51 -7.42
CA TYR A 49 -0.38 5.60 -8.06
C TYR A 49 -1.28 6.81 -8.36
N TYR A 50 -2.49 6.59 -8.89
CA TYR A 50 -3.43 7.68 -9.16
C TYR A 50 -4.02 8.28 -7.89
N ASP A 51 -4.32 7.46 -6.88
CA ASP A 51 -4.78 7.93 -5.58
C ASP A 51 -3.71 8.81 -4.90
N ALA A 52 -2.45 8.35 -4.88
CA ALA A 52 -1.34 9.12 -4.34
C ALA A 52 -1.10 10.44 -5.10
N GLN A 53 -1.33 10.46 -6.43
CA GLN A 53 -1.31 11.71 -7.19
C GLN A 53 -2.46 12.65 -6.79
N ALA A 54 -3.69 12.14 -6.66
CA ALA A 54 -4.84 12.94 -6.26
C ALA A 54 -4.67 13.55 -4.87
N LEU A 55 -3.93 12.87 -3.99
CA LEU A 55 -3.58 13.35 -2.65
C LEU A 55 -2.36 14.27 -2.59
N HIS A 56 -1.71 14.56 -3.74
CA HIS A 56 -0.47 15.33 -3.78
C HIS A 56 0.64 14.72 -2.89
N ALA A 57 0.70 13.38 -2.84
CA ALA A 57 1.60 12.65 -1.95
C ALA A 57 3.07 13.02 -2.20
N GLY A 58 3.79 13.37 -1.13
CA GLY A 58 5.21 13.71 -1.20
C GLY A 58 5.55 15.04 -1.90
N GLU A 59 4.57 15.84 -2.34
CA GLU A 59 4.82 17.08 -3.09
C GLU A 59 5.45 18.19 -2.22
N LYS A 60 5.08 18.25 -0.94
CA LYS A 60 5.56 19.27 0.01
C LYS A 60 6.92 18.94 0.65
N PHE A 61 7.50 17.78 0.33
CA PHE A 61 8.72 17.29 0.97
C PHE A 61 9.83 17.14 -0.07
N GLU A 62 10.98 17.73 0.23
CA GLU A 62 12.15 17.70 -0.66
C GLU A 62 12.76 16.29 -0.76
N LYS A 63 12.62 15.49 0.30
CA LYS A 63 13.10 14.10 0.39
C LYS A 63 12.00 13.15 0.86
N GLU A 64 12.02 11.94 0.32
CA GLU A 64 11.16 10.85 0.77
C GLU A 64 11.67 10.30 2.11
N SER A 65 10.76 10.15 3.07
CA SER A 65 10.97 9.54 4.37
C SER A 65 10.26 8.21 4.41
N ILE A 66 11.02 7.14 4.67
CA ILE A 66 10.56 5.76 4.62
C ILE A 66 9.95 5.30 5.95
N LEU A 67 10.49 5.77 7.07
CA LEU A 67 10.10 5.37 8.43
C LEU A 67 10.02 6.57 9.39
N GLY A 68 9.85 7.79 8.88
CA GLY A 68 9.64 8.96 9.74
C GLY A 68 8.21 9.03 10.28
N ASP A 69 7.97 9.99 11.19
CA ASP A 69 6.65 10.24 11.78
C ASP A 69 5.54 10.47 10.74
N VAL A 70 5.92 10.94 9.55
CA VAL A 70 5.06 11.03 8.37
C VAL A 70 5.78 10.36 7.20
N VAL A 71 5.09 9.43 6.52
CA VAL A 71 5.57 8.79 5.29
C VAL A 71 5.39 9.79 4.14
N THR A 72 6.49 10.18 3.49
CA THR A 72 6.49 11.23 2.46
C THR A 72 6.77 10.68 1.05
N TRP A 73 6.46 9.40 0.83
CA TRP A 73 6.62 8.74 -0.46
C TRP A 73 5.82 9.43 -1.56
N ARG A 74 6.44 9.59 -2.73
CA ARG A 74 5.80 10.08 -3.94
C ARG A 74 4.95 8.98 -4.58
N PRO A 75 4.05 9.34 -5.51
CA PRO A 75 3.17 8.37 -6.15
C PRO A 75 3.88 7.15 -6.78
N PRO A 76 5.04 7.29 -7.47
CA PRO A 76 5.76 6.13 -7.98
C PRO A 76 6.20 5.16 -6.87
N THR A 77 6.69 5.68 -5.75
CA THR A 77 7.17 4.87 -4.62
C THR A 77 6.02 4.08 -3.97
N TRP A 78 4.84 4.70 -3.82
CA TRP A 78 3.64 4.00 -3.37
C TRP A 78 3.21 2.87 -4.31
N GLY A 79 3.15 3.12 -5.62
CA GLY A 79 2.81 2.10 -6.60
C GLY A 79 3.82 0.94 -6.62
N LEU A 80 5.13 1.26 -6.52
CA LEU A 80 6.20 0.27 -6.49
C LEU A 80 6.13 -0.61 -5.24
N ALA A 81 5.85 -0.03 -4.08
CA ALA A 81 5.71 -0.77 -2.83
C ALA A 81 4.61 -1.84 -2.91
N VAL A 82 3.48 -1.49 -3.52
CA VAL A 82 2.35 -2.42 -3.76
C VAL A 82 2.76 -3.60 -4.64
N LEU A 83 3.64 -3.40 -5.63
CA LEU A 83 4.14 -4.47 -6.49
C LEU A 83 5.18 -5.37 -5.82
N ILE A 84 6.03 -4.78 -4.98
CA ILE A 84 7.18 -5.50 -4.39
C ILE A 84 6.75 -6.40 -3.23
N ILE A 85 5.74 -6.00 -2.43
CA ILE A 85 5.30 -6.79 -1.27
C ILE A 85 4.95 -8.24 -1.63
N PRO A 86 4.16 -8.53 -2.68
CA PRO A 86 3.91 -9.92 -3.13
C PRO A 86 5.18 -10.67 -3.54
N LEU A 87 6.17 -9.99 -4.15
CA LEU A 87 7.43 -10.61 -4.55
C LEU A 87 8.27 -11.04 -3.34
N ILE A 88 8.21 -10.29 -2.24
CA ILE A 88 8.88 -10.66 -0.98
C ILE A 88 8.28 -11.97 -0.43
N PHE A 89 6.95 -12.07 -0.34
CA PHE A 89 6.29 -13.30 0.10
C PHE A 89 6.55 -14.49 -0.84
N LEU A 90 6.58 -14.24 -2.15
CA LEU A 90 6.91 -15.26 -3.14
C LEU A 90 8.35 -15.77 -2.96
N ALA A 91 9.31 -14.89 -2.72
CA ALA A 91 10.70 -15.27 -2.46
C ALA A 91 10.80 -16.14 -1.20
N ILE A 92 10.15 -15.74 -0.10
CA ILE A 92 10.09 -16.54 1.13
C ILE A 92 9.54 -17.93 0.83
N TYR A 93 8.39 -18.03 0.14
CA TYR A 93 7.80 -19.32 -0.22
C TYR A 93 8.74 -20.18 -1.08
N VAL A 94 9.43 -19.59 -2.06
CA VAL A 94 10.37 -20.30 -2.93
C VAL A 94 11.52 -20.90 -2.14
N PHE A 95 12.01 -20.23 -1.10
CA PHE A 95 13.06 -20.77 -0.23
C PHE A 95 12.52 -21.77 0.80
N SER A 96 11.30 -21.59 1.31
CA SER A 96 10.72 -22.48 2.32
C SER A 96 10.06 -23.74 1.74
N ARG A 97 9.80 -23.82 0.43
CA ARG A 97 9.03 -24.92 -0.17
C ARG A 97 9.68 -26.30 -0.04
N GLU A 98 11.01 -26.39 0.03
CA GLU A 98 11.73 -27.64 0.21
C GLU A 98 11.53 -28.17 1.63
N GLU A 99 11.73 -27.32 2.65
CA GLU A 99 11.43 -27.64 4.05
C GLU A 99 9.96 -28.01 4.27
N ILE A 100 9.03 -27.31 3.61
CA ILE A 100 7.61 -27.65 3.64
C ILE A 100 7.36 -29.04 3.04
N PHE A 101 8.04 -29.40 1.95
CA PHE A 101 7.87 -30.72 1.32
C PHE A 101 8.40 -31.84 2.21
N ASP A 102 9.60 -31.67 2.77
CA ASP A 102 10.23 -32.64 3.68
C ASP A 102 9.44 -32.82 4.98
N ALA A 103 8.83 -31.76 5.52
CA ALA A 103 8.00 -31.85 6.71
C ALA A 103 6.69 -32.62 6.50
N ASN A 104 6.26 -32.80 5.24
CA ASN A 104 4.99 -33.44 4.87
C ASN A 104 5.18 -34.79 4.15
N THR A 105 6.41 -35.30 4.06
CA THR A 105 6.75 -36.58 3.44
C THR A 105 7.46 -37.48 4.45
#